data_AF-A0A2G6PP50-F1
#
_entry.id   AF-A0A2G6PP50-F1
#
_cell.length_a   1.000
_cell.length_b   1.000
_cell.length_c   1.000
_cell.angle_alpha   90.00
_cell.angle_beta   90.00
_cell.angle_gamma   90.00
#
_symmetry.space_group_name_H-M   'P 1'
#
loop_
_entity.id
_entity.type
_entity.pdbx_description
1 polymer ?
#
loop_
_entity_poly.entity_id
_entity_poly.type
_entity_poly.pdbx_seq_one_letter_code
_entity_poly.pdbx_strand_id
1 'polypeptide(L)'
;MVIVNEFLRPTIKEKPYLKYGITAINSADKITEKCSWRCHNNTFYCKKNHVKYLKNYYAYTDPIYFGIISLLTKTGNYGLANVVFWVIILPLFIWILIIQSLNIQGKIRKIKKKQSLSDSRLKQKGGN
;
A
#
# COMPACT_ATOMS: atom_id res chain seq x y z
N MET A 1 -6.80 -20.99 -1.47
CA MET A 1 -6.68 -20.63 -2.89
C MET A 1 -6.68 -21.86 -3.80
N VAL A 2 -5.79 -22.86 -3.60
CA VAL A 2 -5.72 -24.07 -4.45
C VAL A 2 -7.04 -24.86 -4.49
N ILE A 3 -7.64 -25.15 -3.33
CA ILE A 3 -8.88 -25.94 -3.24
C ILE A 3 -10.04 -25.27 -4.00
N VAL A 4 -10.26 -23.97 -3.81
CA VAL A 4 -11.32 -23.22 -4.51
C VAL A 4 -11.09 -23.21 -6.01
N ASN A 5 -9.85 -23.00 -6.43
CA ASN A 5 -9.45 -23.00 -7.84
C ASN A 5 -9.70 -24.35 -8.50
N GLU A 6 -9.31 -25.46 -7.86
CA GLU A 6 -9.53 -26.81 -8.39
C GLU A 6 -11.01 -27.21 -8.36
N PHE A 7 -11.77 -26.79 -7.35
CA PHE A 7 -13.22 -27.03 -7.28
C PHE A 7 -13.98 -26.32 -8.40
N LEU A 8 -13.58 -25.09 -8.74
CA LEU A 8 -14.21 -24.32 -9.82
C LEU A 8 -13.72 -24.74 -11.21
N ARG A 9 -12.56 -25.40 -11.32
CA ARG A 9 -11.92 -25.76 -12.59
C ARG A 9 -12.83 -26.50 -13.59
N PRO A 10 -13.69 -27.47 -13.18
CA PRO A 10 -14.59 -28.16 -14.10
C PRO A 10 -15.69 -27.26 -14.68
N THR A 11 -16.01 -26.13 -14.02
CA THR A 11 -17.07 -25.21 -14.46
C THR A 11 -16.61 -24.22 -15.53
N ILE A 12 -15.29 -24.16 -15.78
CA ILE A 12 -14.67 -23.20 -16.70
C ILE A 12 -14.62 -23.82 -18.09
N LYS A 13 -15.32 -23.18 -19.03
CA LYS A 13 -15.44 -23.66 -20.42
C LYS A 13 -14.49 -22.94 -21.37
N GLU A 14 -13.89 -21.84 -20.94
CA GLU A 14 -13.02 -21.03 -21.78
C GLU A 14 -11.63 -21.66 -21.92
N LYS A 15 -10.98 -21.36 -23.05
CA LYS A 15 -9.63 -21.84 -23.30
C LYS A 15 -8.66 -21.24 -22.28
N PRO A 16 -7.90 -22.06 -21.53
CA PRO A 16 -6.97 -21.56 -20.52
C PRO A 16 -5.83 -20.76 -21.15
N TYR A 17 -5.34 -19.75 -20.42
CA TYR A 17 -4.22 -18.92 -20.86
C TYR A 17 -2.88 -19.55 -20.49
N LEU A 18 -1.97 -19.69 -21.45
CA LEU A 18 -0.60 -20.14 -21.20
C LEU A 18 0.30 -18.93 -20.92
N LYS A 19 0.91 -18.89 -19.73
CA LYS A 19 1.84 -17.81 -19.34
C LYS A 19 3.08 -18.41 -18.69
N TYR A 20 4.26 -18.10 -19.23
CA TYR A 20 5.55 -18.63 -18.76
C TYR A 20 5.59 -20.16 -18.62
N GLY A 21 4.98 -20.89 -19.58
CA GLY A 21 4.91 -22.35 -19.55
C GLY A 21 3.89 -22.94 -18.57
N ILE A 22 3.19 -22.11 -17.80
CA ILE A 22 2.16 -22.53 -16.85
C ILE A 22 0.78 -22.29 -17.47
N THR A 23 -0.04 -23.35 -17.50
CA THR A 23 -1.43 -23.28 -17.93
C THR A 23 -2.27 -22.70 -16.80
N ALA A 24 -2.70 -21.45 -16.97
CA ALA A 24 -3.56 -20.81 -16.00
C ALA A 24 -5.02 -21.23 -16.16
N ILE A 25 -5.77 -21.16 -15.06
CA ILE A 25 -7.17 -21.59 -15.01
C ILE A 25 -8.09 -20.70 -15.86
N ASN A 26 -7.90 -19.37 -15.78
CA ASN A 26 -8.72 -18.42 -16.52
C ASN A 26 -8.16 -18.18 -17.93
N SER A 27 -9.03 -17.78 -18.86
CA SER A 27 -8.64 -17.37 -20.22
C SER A 27 -8.02 -15.97 -20.26
N ALA A 28 -7.51 -15.57 -21.43
CA ALA A 28 -7.07 -14.19 -21.71
C ALA A 28 -8.11 -13.37 -22.51
N ASP A 29 -9.31 -13.90 -22.68
CA ASP A 29 -10.38 -13.26 -23.44
C ASP A 29 -11.03 -12.13 -22.66
N LYS A 30 -11.65 -11.19 -23.39
CA LYS A 30 -12.48 -10.14 -22.78
C LYS A 30 -13.86 -10.74 -22.47
N ILE A 31 -14.10 -11.03 -21.20
CA ILE A 31 -15.40 -11.52 -20.69
C ILE A 31 -15.95 -10.44 -19.78
N THR A 32 -17.23 -10.08 -19.90
CA THR A 32 -17.85 -8.97 -19.15
C THR A 32 -18.44 -9.40 -17.81
N GLU A 33 -18.68 -10.70 -17.66
CA GLU A 33 -19.39 -11.35 -16.56
C GLU A 33 -18.41 -11.79 -15.47
N LYS A 34 -17.16 -12.04 -15.84
CA LYS A 34 -16.10 -12.47 -14.91
C LYS A 34 -14.73 -11.97 -15.30
N CYS A 35 -13.86 -11.87 -14.30
CA CYS A 35 -12.47 -11.51 -14.50
C CYS A 35 -11.70 -12.61 -15.23
N SER A 36 -10.83 -12.19 -16.14
CA SER A 36 -9.90 -13.05 -16.89
C SER A 36 -8.48 -12.48 -16.81
N TRP A 37 -7.50 -13.15 -17.42
CA TRP A 37 -6.14 -12.58 -17.56
C TRP A 37 -6.12 -11.26 -18.32
N ARG A 38 -7.17 -10.95 -19.08
CA ARG A 38 -7.31 -9.64 -19.70
C ARG A 38 -7.43 -8.53 -18.67
N CYS A 39 -8.11 -8.79 -17.54
CA CYS A 39 -8.21 -7.85 -16.43
C CYS A 39 -6.87 -7.64 -15.73
N HIS A 40 -6.06 -8.70 -15.61
CA HIS A 40 -4.70 -8.61 -15.09
C HIS A 40 -3.80 -7.78 -16.01
N ASN A 41 -3.81 -8.06 -17.32
CA ASN A 41 -2.94 -7.41 -18.30
C ASN A 41 -3.41 -5.99 -18.67
N ASN A 42 -4.69 -5.68 -18.48
CA ASN A 42 -5.27 -4.38 -18.72
C ASN A 42 -6.24 -4.02 -17.58
N THR A 43 -5.71 -3.29 -16.61
CA THR A 43 -6.46 -2.85 -15.44
C THR A 43 -7.64 -1.94 -15.81
N PHE A 44 -7.55 -1.18 -16.91
CA PHE A 44 -8.65 -0.31 -17.36
C PHE A 44 -9.89 -1.12 -17.76
N TYR A 45 -9.70 -2.25 -18.47
CA TYR A 45 -10.81 -3.15 -18.79
C TYR A 45 -11.48 -3.69 -17.52
N CYS A 46 -10.69 -4.06 -16.52
CA CYS A 46 -11.21 -4.53 -15.23
C CYS A 46 -12.03 -3.47 -14.51
N LYS A 47 -11.48 -2.25 -14.39
CA LYS A 47 -12.13 -1.09 -13.74
C LYS A 47 -13.45 -0.72 -14.41
N LYS A 48 -13.51 -0.80 -15.74
CA LYS A 48 -14.72 -0.48 -16.51
C LYS A 48 -15.85 -1.47 -16.26
N ASN A 49 -15.55 -2.78 -16.30
CA ASN A 49 -16.57 -3.82 -16.40
C ASN A 49 -16.85 -4.58 -15.09
N HIS A 50 -15.87 -4.74 -14.20
CA HIS A 50 -16.01 -5.64 -13.03
C HIS A 50 -15.95 -4.94 -11.68
N VAL A 51 -15.43 -3.71 -11.61
CA VAL A 51 -15.33 -3.00 -10.33
C VAL A 51 -16.53 -2.08 -10.13
N LYS A 52 -17.34 -2.36 -9.11
CA LYS A 52 -18.59 -1.61 -8.84
C LYS A 52 -18.39 -0.43 -7.88
N TYR A 53 -17.70 -0.65 -6.77
CA TYR A 53 -17.71 0.29 -5.64
C TYR A 53 -16.61 1.36 -5.67
N LEU A 54 -15.46 1.04 -6.26
CA LEU A 54 -14.28 1.91 -6.21
C LEU A 54 -14.26 3.02 -7.28
N LYS A 55 -15.26 3.07 -8.17
CA LYS A 55 -15.26 3.98 -9.33
C LYS A 55 -15.08 5.44 -8.95
N ASN A 56 -15.76 5.89 -7.88
CA ASN A 56 -15.71 7.27 -7.41
C ASN A 56 -14.34 7.68 -6.86
N TYR A 57 -13.49 6.71 -6.52
CA TYR A 57 -12.17 6.96 -5.95
C TYR A 57 -11.04 6.91 -6.98
N TYR A 58 -11.29 6.45 -8.21
CA TYR A 58 -10.26 6.33 -9.24
C TYR A 58 -9.57 7.64 -9.56
N ALA A 59 -10.29 8.76 -9.54
CA ALA A 59 -9.70 10.08 -9.75
C ALA A 59 -8.57 10.40 -8.75
N TYR A 60 -8.62 9.82 -7.55
CA TYR A 60 -7.63 10.03 -6.50
C TYR A 60 -6.61 8.89 -6.43
N THR A 61 -7.07 7.64 -6.55
CA THR A 61 -6.20 6.47 -6.37
C THR A 61 -5.35 6.18 -7.61
N ASP A 62 -5.87 6.40 -8.82
CA ASP A 62 -5.16 6.07 -10.05
C ASP A 62 -3.90 6.91 -10.27
N PRO A 63 -3.93 8.25 -10.10
CA PRO A 63 -2.73 9.06 -10.26
C PRO A 63 -1.63 8.69 -9.26
N ILE A 64 -2.00 8.38 -8.02
CA ILE A 64 -1.04 7.97 -6.98
C ILE A 64 -0.46 6.60 -7.33
N TYR A 65 -1.32 5.61 -7.57
CA TYR A 65 -0.92 4.23 -7.84
C TYR A 65 -0.07 4.11 -9.12
N PHE A 66 -0.56 4.65 -10.23
CA PHE A 66 0.17 4.59 -11.50
C PHE A 66 1.36 5.56 -11.54
N GLY A 67 1.33 6.64 -10.76
CA GLY A 67 2.47 7.55 -10.59
C GLY A 67 3.65 6.84 -9.93
N ILE A 68 3.41 6.11 -8.82
CA ILE A 68 4.45 5.32 -8.14
C ILE A 68 4.98 4.24 -9.09
N ILE A 69 4.10 3.50 -9.77
CA ILE A 69 4.53 2.48 -10.74
C ILE A 69 5.38 3.09 -11.85
N SER A 70 4.94 4.22 -12.42
CA SER A 70 5.69 4.91 -13.48
C SER A 70 7.07 5.37 -13.01
N LEU A 71 7.18 5.86 -11.77
CA LEU A 71 8.46 6.26 -11.20
C LEU A 71 9.39 5.06 -11.03
N LEU A 72 8.86 3.93 -10.55
CA LEU A 72 9.63 2.70 -10.37
C LEU A 72 10.03 2.08 -11.70
N THR A 73 9.18 2.07 -12.72
CA THR A 73 9.51 1.48 -14.04
C THR A 73 10.55 2.30 -14.80
N LYS A 74 10.60 3.62 -14.60
CA LYS A 74 11.63 4.51 -15.19
C LYS A 74 13.05 4.20 -14.75
N THR A 75 13.24 3.45 -13.65
CA THR A 75 14.57 3.03 -13.18
C THR A 75 15.22 1.96 -14.05
N GLY A 76 14.51 1.39 -15.03
CA GLY A 76 14.99 0.32 -15.92
C GLY A 76 14.98 -1.07 -15.28
N ASN A 77 15.05 -1.17 -13.96
CA ASN A 77 14.89 -2.42 -13.21
C ASN A 77 13.79 -2.30 -12.16
N TYR A 78 12.54 -2.48 -12.61
CA TYR A 78 11.35 -2.38 -11.77
C TYR A 78 11.40 -3.27 -10.53
N GLY A 79 11.87 -4.52 -10.69
CA GLY A 79 11.96 -5.48 -9.59
C GLY A 79 12.91 -4.99 -8.49
N LEU A 80 14.12 -4.56 -8.88
CA LEU A 80 15.11 -4.03 -7.94
C LEU A 80 14.62 -2.74 -7.28
N ALA A 81 14.08 -1.80 -8.06
CA ALA A 81 13.57 -0.53 -7.53
C ALA A 81 12.46 -0.75 -6.49
N ASN A 82 11.58 -1.73 -6.73
CA ASN A 82 10.52 -2.07 -5.80
C ASN A 82 11.08 -2.63 -4.47
N VAL A 83 12.10 -3.48 -4.52
CA VAL A 83 12.78 -3.99 -3.31
C VAL A 83 13.46 -2.85 -2.56
N VAL A 84 14.24 -2.01 -3.24
CA VAL A 84 14.96 -0.89 -2.60
C VAL A 84 13.98 0.07 -1.93
N PHE A 85 12.90 0.45 -2.63
CA PHE A 85 11.94 1.40 -2.10
C PHE A 85 11.19 0.87 -0.87
N TRP A 86 10.59 -0.32 -0.96
CA TRP A 86 9.72 -0.83 0.10
C TRP A 86 10.47 -1.52 1.23
N VAL A 87 11.60 -2.17 0.96
CA VAL A 87 12.33 -2.97 1.95
C VAL A 87 13.44 -2.17 2.63
N ILE A 88 14.00 -1.15 1.96
CA ILE A 88 15.13 -0.38 2.50
C ILE A 88 14.71 1.04 2.86
N ILE A 89 14.23 1.82 1.89
CA ILE A 89 13.96 3.25 2.08
C ILE A 89 12.83 3.46 3.08
N LEU A 90 11.70 2.77 2.91
CA LEU A 90 10.52 2.98 3.76
C LEU A 90 10.77 2.60 5.23
N PRO A 91 11.39 1.45 5.56
CA PRO A 91 11.73 1.12 6.94
C PRO A 91 12.74 2.10 7.57
N LEU A 92 13.76 2.54 6.82
CA LEU A 92 14.70 3.56 7.31
C LEU A 92 14.01 4.90 7.57
N PHE A 93 13.09 5.30 6.69
CA PHE A 93 12.31 6.51 6.87
C PHE A 93 11.45 6.44 8.14
N ILE A 94 10.75 5.32 8.36
CA ILE A 94 9.98 5.08 9.59
C ILE A 94 10.89 5.13 10.82
N TRP A 95 12.07 4.50 10.77
CA TRP A 95 13.04 4.53 11.86
C TRP A 95 13.48 5.96 12.23
N ILE A 96 13.77 6.79 11.22
CA ILE A 96 14.13 8.21 11.43
C ILE A 96 12.98 8.95 12.11
N LEU A 97 11.73 8.75 11.66
CA LEU A 97 10.56 9.38 12.26
C LEU A 97 10.36 8.95 13.72
N ILE A 98 10.62 7.68 14.05
CA ILE A 98 10.55 7.18 15.43
C ILE A 98 11.56 7.90 16.32
N ILE A 99 12.83 8.03 15.88
CA ILE A 99 13.86 8.74 16.65
C ILE A 99 13.45 10.20 16.88
N GLN A 100 12.96 10.88 15.84
CA GLN A 100 12.49 12.26 15.97
C GLN A 100 11.33 12.39 16.95
N SER A 101 10.37 11.47 16.89
CA SER A 101 9.25 11.41 17.84
C SER A 101 9.74 11.26 19.28
N LEU A 102 10.69 10.36 19.54
CA LEU A 102 11.27 10.18 20.88
C LEU A 102 12.00 11.44 21.37
N ASN A 103 12.76 12.10 20.50
CA ASN A 103 13.45 13.35 20.82
C ASN A 103 12.46 14.46 21.20
N ILE A 104 11.37 14.61 20.44
CA ILE A 104 10.31 15.59 20.73
C ILE A 104 9.64 15.27 22.06
N GLN A 105 9.29 14.01 22.31
CA GLN A 105 8.73 13.59 23.59
C GLN A 105 9.68 13.87 24.77
N GLY A 106 10.98 13.67 24.58
CA GLY A 106 12.01 14.02 25.56
C GLY A 106 12.02 15.52 25.89
N LYS A 107 11.94 16.39 24.87
CA LYS A 107 11.85 17.84 25.05
C LYS A 107 10.57 18.25 25.81
N ILE A 108 9.43 17.68 25.43
CA ILE A 108 8.13 17.95 26.10
C ILE A 108 8.20 17.58 27.59
N ARG A 109 8.75 16.40 27.93
CA ARG A 109 8.90 15.97 29.33
C ARG A 109 9.78 16.92 30.15
N LYS A 110 10.87 17.43 29.56
CA LYS A 110 11.75 18.42 30.23
C LYS A 110 11.02 19.73 30.51
N ILE A 111 10.27 20.25 29.53
CA ILE A 111 9.47 21.48 29.69
C ILE A 111 8.42 21.29 30.80
N LYS A 112 7.67 20.19 30.76
CA LYS A 112 6.64 19.89 31.77
C LYS A 112 7.21 19.79 33.19
N LYS A 113 8.38 19.15 33.37
CA LYS A 113 9.08 19.06 34.66
C LYS A 113 9.57 20.43 35.16
N LYS A 114 10.06 21.28 34.26
CA LYS A 114 10.50 22.64 34.61
C LYS A 114 9.31 23.49 35.07
N GLN A 115 8.17 23.38 34.39
CA GLN A 115 6.94 24.08 34.75
C GLN A 115 6.44 23.63 36.12
N SER A 116 6.33 22.32 36.38
CA SER A 116 5.89 21.82 37.69
C SER A 116 6.79 22.28 38.84
N LEU A 117 8.12 22.32 38.64
CA LEU A 117 9.07 22.82 39.65
C LEU A 117 8.98 24.34 39.85
N SER A 118 8.54 25.10 38.85
CA SER A 118 8.26 26.54 38.99
C SER A 118 6.99 26.76 39.80
N ASP A 119 5.93 26.02 39.48
CA ASP A 119 4.62 26.12 40.15
C ASP A 119 4.71 25.74 41.63
N SER A 120 5.49 24.70 41.97
CA SER A 120 5.74 24.32 43.37
C SER A 120 6.49 25.41 44.16
N ARG A 121 7.41 26.14 43.52
CA ARG A 121 8.16 27.23 44.18
C ARG A 121 7.30 28.48 44.39
N LEU A 122 6.38 28.78 43.48
CA LEU A 122 5.44 29.89 43.64
C LEU A 122 4.45 29.62 44.79
N LYS A 123 3.95 28.38 44.91
CA LYS A 123 3.09 27.98 46.05
C LYS A 123 3.77 28.13 47.42
N GLN A 124 5.07 27.82 47.52
CA GLN A 124 5.80 27.99 48.78
C GLN A 124 6.03 29.45 49.18
N LYS A 125 6.08 30.40 48.22
CA LYS A 125 6.30 31.82 48.50
C LYS A 125 5.03 32.61 48.84
N GLY A 126 3.85 32.14 48.42
CA GLY A 126 2.56 32.81 48.68
C GLY A 126 1.83 32.32 49.93
N GLY A 127 2.44 31.44 50.73
CA GLY A 127 1.85 30.84 51.94
C GLY A 127 2.46 31.31 53.26
N ASN A 128 3.29 32.37 53.25
CA ASN A 128 3.80 33.06 54.44
C ASN A 128 3.20 34.45 54.54
#